data_AF-E6N5I5-F1
#
_entry.id   AF-E6N5I5-F1
#
_cell.length_a   1.000
_cell.length_b   1.000
_cell.length_c   1.000
_cell.angle_alpha   90.00
_cell.angle_beta   90.00
_cell.angle_gamma   90.00
#
_symmetry.space_group_name_H-M   'P 1'
#
loop_
_entity.id
_entity.type
_entity.pdbx_description
1 polymer ?
#
loop_
_entity_poly.entity_id
_entity_poly.type
_entity_poly.pdbx_seq_one_letter_code
_entity_poly.pdbx_strand_id
1 'polypeptide(L)'
;MRSQKIGPHIYFLELKTSGDGLEAALREIRLLGETGGGRVFRGDEKTFLRSFLKFCMDVDIFVTWGGESFAFPLLTAKIIRNRLDPAPLYEAYHLDLKTFFGKTFSLDVSDVSEASALLGLRKRRGTLENVRAVFMALRSILRVTRPELAL
;
A
#
# COMPACT_ATOMS: atom_id res chain seq x y z
N MET A 1 -9.61 27.83 -5.94
CA MET A 1 -10.61 26.73 -5.96
C MET A 1 -9.91 25.46 -6.41
N ARG A 2 -9.68 24.49 -5.50
CA ARG A 2 -9.16 23.18 -5.88
C ARG A 2 -10.34 22.33 -6.35
N SER A 3 -10.27 21.80 -7.57
CA SER A 3 -11.22 20.81 -8.05
C SER A 3 -11.21 19.62 -7.08
N GLN A 4 -12.29 19.47 -6.30
CA GLN A 4 -12.47 18.34 -5.39
C GLN A 4 -12.67 17.10 -6.25
N LYS A 5 -11.68 16.19 -6.21
CA LYS A 5 -11.89 14.81 -6.63
C LYS A 5 -12.94 14.22 -5.68
N ILE A 6 -14.09 13.82 -6.20
CA ILE A 6 -15.19 13.20 -5.44
C ILE A 6 -14.90 11.70 -5.26
N GLY A 7 -13.77 11.35 -4.64
CA GLY A 7 -13.37 9.96 -4.46
C GLY A 7 -12.17 9.80 -3.53
N PRO A 8 -11.93 8.58 -3.01
CA PRO A 8 -10.94 8.33 -1.98
C PRO A 8 -9.52 8.67 -2.45
N HIS A 9 -8.70 9.14 -1.51
CA HIS A 9 -7.27 9.31 -1.65
C HIS A 9 -6.58 7.96 -1.47
N ILE A 10 -6.27 7.31 -2.59
CA ILE A 10 -5.67 5.98 -2.63
C ILE A 10 -4.17 6.07 -2.88
N TYR A 11 -3.39 5.37 -2.05
CA TYR A 11 -1.95 5.24 -2.17
C TYR A 11 -1.50 3.77 -2.16
N PHE A 12 -0.66 3.41 -3.12
CA PHE A 12 0.06 2.13 -3.13
C PHE A 12 1.29 2.23 -2.24
N LEU A 13 1.48 1.28 -1.33
CA LEU A 13 2.55 1.30 -0.33
C LEU A 13 3.53 0.14 -0.54
N GLU A 14 4.82 0.47 -0.51
CA GLU A 14 5.93 -0.49 -0.52
C GLU A 14 6.95 -0.06 0.54
N LEU A 15 7.44 -1.03 1.32
CA LEU A 15 8.54 -0.80 2.25
C LEU A 15 9.85 -1.25 1.62
N LYS A 16 10.92 -0.49 1.88
CA LYS A 16 12.29 -0.94 1.66
C LYS A 16 12.94 -1.21 3.01
N THR A 17 13.35 -2.45 3.21
CA THR A 17 13.95 -2.94 4.44
C THR A 17 15.38 -3.44 4.17
N SER A 18 16.19 -3.60 5.22
CA SER A 18 17.51 -4.23 5.10
C SER A 18 17.49 -5.77 5.07
N GLY A 19 16.31 -6.37 5.13
CA GLY A 19 16.11 -7.81 5.26
C GLY A 19 14.65 -8.14 5.62
N ASP A 20 14.43 -9.36 6.07
CA ASP A 20 13.10 -9.89 6.36
C ASP A 20 12.75 -9.83 7.87
N GLY A 21 11.46 -9.91 8.17
CA GLY A 21 10.93 -9.92 9.53
C GLY A 21 10.85 -8.54 10.23
N LEU A 22 10.33 -8.55 11.46
CA LEU A 22 10.03 -7.32 12.23
C LEU A 22 11.28 -6.57 12.74
N GLU A 23 12.40 -7.28 12.86
CA GLU A 23 13.68 -6.70 13.26
C GLU A 23 14.40 -5.98 12.11
N ALA A 24 13.99 -6.22 10.86
CA ALA A 24 14.60 -5.58 9.71
C ALA A 24 14.61 -4.04 9.84
N ALA A 25 15.72 -3.40 9.47
CA ALA A 25 15.79 -1.94 9.50
C ALA A 25 14.89 -1.36 8.41
N LEU A 26 13.99 -0.46 8.78
CA LEU A 26 13.14 0.24 7.81
C LEU A 26 13.96 1.35 7.16
N ARG A 27 14.24 1.23 5.87
CA ARG A 27 15.07 2.17 5.11
C ARG A 27 14.24 3.25 4.45
N GLU A 28 13.15 2.84 3.81
CA GLU A 28 12.26 3.76 3.10
C GLU A 28 10.80 3.28 3.15
N ILE A 29 9.88 4.24 3.16
CA ILE A 29 8.47 4.02 2.83
C ILE A 29 8.23 4.69 1.49
N ARG A 30 7.83 3.91 0.49
CA ARG A 30 7.53 4.40 -0.87
C ARG A 30 6.03 4.35 -1.10
N LEU A 31 5.50 5.46 -1.59
CA LEU A 31 4.11 5.60 -1.94
C LEU A 31 3.95 6.00 -3.41
N LEU A 32 2.92 5.49 -4.05
CA LEU A 32 2.47 5.92 -5.37
C LEU A 32 0.98 6.26 -5.30
N GLY A 33 0.59 7.47 -5.70
CA GLY A 33 -0.82 7.86 -5.77
C GLY A 33 -1.54 7.19 -6.94
N GLU A 34 -2.86 6.99 -6.80
CA GLU A 34 -3.72 6.43 -7.84
C GLU A 34 -3.64 7.17 -9.18
N THR A 35 -3.63 8.51 -9.15
CA THR A 35 -3.48 9.36 -10.34
C THR A 35 -2.03 9.59 -10.74
N GLY A 36 -1.08 8.88 -10.14
CA GLY A 36 0.34 9.15 -10.26
C GLY A 36 0.84 10.12 -9.18
N GLY A 37 2.14 10.37 -9.20
CA GLY A 37 2.84 11.09 -8.13
C GLY A 37 3.37 10.13 -7.05
N GLY A 38 4.68 10.14 -6.86
CA GLY A 38 5.35 9.32 -5.85
C GLY A 38 5.73 10.13 -4.62
N ARG A 39 5.75 9.50 -3.46
CA ARG A 39 6.37 10.04 -2.23
C ARG A 39 7.33 9.00 -1.66
N VAL A 40 8.46 9.46 -1.14
CA VAL A 40 9.44 8.61 -0.48
C VAL A 40 9.78 9.23 0.87
N PHE A 41 9.58 8.48 1.95
CA PHE A 41 10.00 8.83 3.30
C PHE A 41 11.26 8.03 3.62
N ARG A 42 12.37 8.73 3.92
CA ARG A 42 13.68 8.12 4.22
C ARG A 42 14.53 9.05 5.08
N GLY A 43 15.58 8.52 5.68
CA GLY A 43 16.50 9.26 6.56
C GLY A 43 16.45 8.74 7.99
N ASP A 44 16.46 9.65 8.97
CA ASP A 44 16.27 9.30 10.38
C ASP A 44 14.88 8.66 10.61
N GLU A 45 14.87 7.45 11.18
CA GLU A 45 13.67 6.61 11.29
C GLU A 45 12.52 7.31 11.99
N LYS A 46 12.80 7.89 13.17
CA LYS A 46 11.78 8.59 13.96
C LYS A 46 11.21 9.79 13.20
N THR A 47 12.07 10.55 12.53
CA THR A 47 11.68 11.75 11.79
C THR A 47 10.82 11.43 10.58
N PHE A 48 11.21 10.44 9.77
CA PHE A 48 10.42 10.08 8.59
C PHE A 48 9.13 9.35 8.97
N LEU A 49 9.12 8.54 10.04
CA LEU A 49 7.90 7.89 10.54
C LEU A 49 6.88 8.93 11.02
N ARG A 50 7.32 9.96 11.74
CA ARG A 50 6.45 11.08 12.13
C ARG A 50 5.86 11.80 10.91
N SER A 51 6.68 12.03 9.89
CA SER A 51 6.24 12.69 8.66
C SER A 51 5.27 11.81 7.86
N PHE A 52 5.49 10.49 7.86
CA PHE A 52 4.60 9.51 7.26
C PHE A 52 3.25 9.45 7.99
N LEU A 53 3.23 9.39 9.32
CA LEU A 53 2.00 9.38 10.11
C LEU A 53 1.15 10.63 9.89
N LYS A 54 1.78 11.81 9.80
CA LYS A 54 1.06 13.04 9.43
C LYS A 54 0.43 12.95 8.04
N PHE A 55 1.11 12.28 7.11
CA PHE A 55 0.58 12.05 5.77
C PHE A 55 -0.57 11.02 5.77
N CYS A 56 -0.54 10.00 6.62
CA CYS A 56 -1.61 8.99 6.71
C CYS A 56 -2.98 9.61 7.03
N MET A 57 -3.02 10.74 7.75
CA MET A 57 -4.26 11.46 8.06
C MET A 57 -5.01 11.97 6.81
N ASP A 58 -4.31 12.09 5.67
CA ASP A 58 -4.90 12.53 4.40
C ASP A 58 -5.21 11.35 3.45
N VAL A 59 -5.00 10.10 3.90
CA VAL A 59 -5.14 8.88 3.09
C VAL A 59 -6.39 8.12 3.50
N ASP A 60 -7.25 7.83 2.52
CA ASP A 60 -8.44 7.01 2.77
C ASP A 60 -8.14 5.51 2.63
N ILE A 61 -7.27 5.14 1.67
CA ILE A 61 -6.98 3.73 1.35
C ILE A 61 -5.49 3.54 1.06
N PHE A 62 -4.86 2.64 1.82
CA PHE A 62 -3.59 2.04 1.46
C PHE A 62 -3.80 0.74 0.71
N VAL A 63 -3.13 0.61 -0.44
CA VAL A 63 -3.14 -0.61 -1.25
C VAL A 63 -1.76 -1.24 -1.24
N THR A 64 -1.69 -2.54 -0.98
CA THR A 64 -0.43 -3.28 -0.88
C THR A 64 -0.50 -4.60 -1.64
N TRP A 65 0.64 -5.26 -1.78
CA TRP A 65 0.73 -6.66 -2.18
C TRP A 65 1.42 -7.44 -1.06
N GLY A 66 0.66 -8.17 -0.25
CA GLY A 66 1.17 -8.85 0.95
C GLY A 66 1.48 -7.90 2.09
N GLY A 67 0.82 -6.75 2.18
CA GLY A 67 1.05 -5.77 3.23
C GLY A 67 0.45 -6.15 4.58
N GLU A 68 -0.63 -6.92 4.60
CA GLU A 68 -1.27 -7.38 5.84
C GLU A 68 -0.34 -8.27 6.67
N SER A 69 0.44 -9.13 6.00
CA SER A 69 1.33 -10.09 6.67
C SER A 69 2.71 -9.51 7.03
N PHE A 70 3.10 -8.37 6.44
CA PHE A 70 4.45 -7.83 6.63
C PHE A 70 4.49 -6.32 6.80
N ALA A 71 3.99 -5.55 5.83
CA ALA A 71 4.19 -4.11 5.80
C ALA A 71 3.57 -3.39 7.01
N PHE A 72 2.29 -3.64 7.30
CA PHE A 72 1.60 -2.98 8.41
C PHE A 72 2.12 -3.46 9.78
N PRO A 73 2.34 -4.78 10.03
CA PRO A 73 2.99 -5.23 11.25
C PRO A 73 4.36 -4.59 11.49
N LEU A 74 5.21 -4.52 10.46
CA LEU A 74 6.53 -3.90 10.56
C LEU A 74 6.42 -2.40 10.86
N LEU A 75 5.58 -1.67 10.12
CA LEU A 75 5.37 -0.24 10.35
C LEU A 75 4.92 0.02 11.79
N THR A 76 3.92 -0.72 12.26
CA THR A 76 3.40 -0.57 13.62
C THR A 76 4.47 -0.85 14.67
N ALA A 77 5.27 -1.91 14.50
CA ALA A 77 6.38 -2.21 15.39
C ALA A 77 7.42 -1.05 15.42
N LYS A 78 7.78 -0.49 14.25
CA LYS A 78 8.72 0.63 14.18
C LYS A 78 8.15 1.92 14.77
N ILE A 79 6.88 2.21 14.53
CA ILE A 79 6.17 3.37 15.09
C ILE A 79 6.18 3.31 16.62
N ILE A 80 5.75 2.17 17.19
CA ILE A 80 5.70 1.97 18.64
C ILE A 80 7.10 2.04 19.25
N ARG A 81 8.10 1.38 18.64
CA ARG A 81 9.50 1.41 19.09
C ARG A 81 10.07 2.82 19.15
N ASN A 82 9.64 3.71 18.24
CA ASN A 82 10.02 5.11 18.22
C ASN A 82 9.16 6.02 19.12
N ARG A 83 8.26 5.44 19.93
CA ARG A 83 7.32 6.14 20.83
C ARG A 83 6.42 7.12 20.08
N LEU A 84 5.94 6.71 18.91
CA LEU A 84 4.96 7.42 18.12
C LEU A 84 3.60 6.70 18.20
N ASP A 85 2.52 7.44 17.98
CA ASP A 85 1.16 6.88 17.97
C ASP A 85 0.87 6.25 16.58
N PRO A 86 0.52 4.94 16.51
CA PRO A 86 0.16 4.30 15.26
C PRO A 86 -1.27 4.59 14.80
N ALA A 87 -2.13 5.23 15.60
CA ALA A 87 -3.53 5.47 15.24
C ALA A 87 -3.71 6.07 13.82
N PRO A 88 -2.94 7.08 13.38
CA PRO A 88 -3.09 7.63 12.03
C PRO A 88 -2.87 6.63 10.90
N LEU A 89 -2.08 5.58 11.11
CA LEU A 89 -1.89 4.53 10.11
C LEU A 89 -3.18 3.71 9.91
N TYR A 90 -3.97 3.55 10.97
CA TYR A 90 -5.15 2.69 11.02
C TYR A 90 -6.47 3.43 10.77
N GLU A 91 -6.44 4.76 10.64
CA GLU A 91 -7.59 5.53 10.17
C GLU A 91 -7.90 5.24 8.69
N ALA A 92 -6.87 4.92 7.90
CA ALA A 92 -7.00 4.51 6.50
C ALA A 92 -7.41 3.03 6.37
N TYR A 93 -8.20 2.71 5.35
CA TYR A 93 -8.48 1.32 4.99
C TYR A 93 -7.25 0.64 4.41
N HIS A 94 -6.96 -0.60 4.83
CA HIS A 94 -5.83 -1.38 4.31
C HIS A 94 -6.33 -2.47 3.36
N LEU A 95 -6.08 -2.29 2.06
CA LEU A 95 -6.42 -3.27 1.04
C LEU A 95 -5.17 -4.07 0.63
N ASP A 96 -5.16 -5.36 0.97
CA ASP A 96 -4.15 -6.29 0.46
C ASP A 96 -4.64 -6.98 -0.82
N LEU A 97 -4.02 -6.62 -1.95
CA LEU A 97 -4.35 -7.21 -3.25
C LEU A 97 -3.94 -8.67 -3.35
N LYS A 98 -2.91 -9.13 -2.61
CA LYS A 98 -2.52 -10.54 -2.66
C LYS A 98 -3.61 -11.40 -2.05
N THR A 99 -4.09 -11.01 -0.87
CA THR A 99 -5.22 -11.67 -0.18
C THR A 99 -6.49 -11.62 -1.03
N PHE A 100 -6.81 -10.45 -1.60
CA PHE A 100 -7.98 -10.30 -2.46
C PHE A 100 -7.88 -11.16 -3.72
N PHE A 101 -6.77 -11.08 -4.46
CA PHE A 101 -6.55 -11.85 -5.68
C PHE A 101 -6.64 -13.35 -5.41
N GLY A 102 -5.98 -13.85 -4.36
CA GLY A 102 -6.02 -15.27 -4.03
C GLY A 102 -7.42 -15.78 -3.70
N LYS A 103 -8.23 -14.97 -3.01
CA LYS A 103 -9.64 -15.31 -2.74
C LYS A 103 -10.51 -15.26 -4.00
N THR A 104 -10.34 -14.25 -4.84
CA THR A 104 -11.17 -14.06 -6.05
C THR A 104 -10.87 -15.10 -7.13
N PHE A 105 -9.60 -15.46 -7.32
CA PHE A 105 -9.18 -16.36 -8.40
C PHE A 105 -8.85 -17.78 -7.93
N SER A 106 -8.85 -18.04 -6.61
CA SER A 106 -8.42 -19.33 -6.02
C SER A 106 -7.01 -19.74 -6.48
N LEU A 107 -6.10 -18.76 -6.56
CA LEU A 107 -4.71 -18.93 -6.96
C LEU A 107 -3.78 -18.42 -5.85
N ASP A 108 -2.73 -19.19 -5.54
CA ASP A 108 -1.65 -18.71 -4.68
C ASP A 108 -0.58 -18.08 -5.56
N VAL A 109 -0.58 -16.74 -5.63
CA VAL A 109 0.35 -15.97 -6.43
C VAL A 109 1.40 -15.35 -5.53
N SER A 110 2.66 -15.69 -5.79
CA SER A 110 3.77 -15.33 -4.91
C SER A 110 4.07 -13.82 -4.99
N ASP A 111 4.13 -13.29 -6.21
CA ASP A 111 4.54 -11.92 -6.51
C ASP A 111 3.57 -11.18 -7.45
N VAL A 112 3.62 -9.85 -7.41
CA VAL A 112 2.71 -9.00 -8.20
C VAL A 112 2.96 -9.06 -9.72
N SER A 113 4.15 -9.48 -10.15
CA SER A 113 4.49 -9.63 -11.57
C SER A 113 3.77 -10.84 -12.16
N GLU A 114 3.69 -11.94 -11.42
CA GLU A 114 2.93 -13.13 -11.77
C GLU A 114 1.43 -12.81 -11.89
N ALA A 115 0.88 -12.09 -10.92
CA ALA A 115 -0.51 -11.61 -10.98
C ALA A 115 -0.74 -10.69 -12.20
N SER A 116 0.22 -9.81 -12.49
CA SER A 116 0.15 -8.95 -13.66
C SER A 116 0.12 -9.78 -14.96
N ALA A 117 0.93 -10.82 -15.07
CA ALA A 117 0.96 -11.70 -16.23
C ALA A 117 -0.35 -12.47 -16.42
N LEU A 118 -0.93 -13.01 -15.33
CA LEU A 118 -2.22 -13.70 -15.34
C LEU A 118 -3.37 -12.81 -15.81
N LEU A 119 -3.32 -11.51 -15.49
CA LEU A 119 -4.28 -10.50 -15.95
C LEU A 119 -3.97 -9.97 -17.37
N GLY A 120 -2.96 -10.51 -18.06
CA GLY A 120 -2.55 -10.04 -19.39
C GLY A 120 -1.92 -8.64 -19.39
N LEU A 121 -1.44 -8.15 -18.24
CA LEU A 121 -0.86 -6.83 -18.09
C LEU A 121 0.63 -6.83 -18.47
N ARG A 122 1.08 -5.77 -19.13
CA ARG A 122 2.50 -5.57 -19.43
C ARG A 122 3.28 -5.33 -18.14
N LYS A 123 4.37 -6.08 -17.94
CA LYS A 123 5.31 -5.91 -16.82
C LYS A 123 5.83 -4.48 -16.78
N ARG A 124 5.77 -3.86 -15.61
CA ARG A 124 6.31 -2.53 -15.33
C ARG A 124 7.60 -2.64 -14.53
N ARG A 125 8.42 -1.58 -14.58
CA ARG A 125 9.77 -1.57 -13.97
C ARG A 125 9.77 -1.64 -12.44
N GLY A 126 8.72 -1.20 -11.76
CA GLY A 126 8.67 -1.15 -10.30
C GLY A 126 7.47 -1.88 -9.71
N THR A 127 7.64 -2.34 -8.47
CA THR A 127 6.61 -3.06 -7.70
C THR A 127 5.33 -2.23 -7.60
N LEU A 128 5.44 -0.96 -7.17
CA LEU A 128 4.29 -0.08 -6.98
C LEU A 128 3.49 0.14 -8.27
N GLU A 129 4.16 0.26 -9.41
CA GLU A 129 3.50 0.38 -10.70
C GLU A 129 2.77 -0.90 -11.10
N ASN A 130 3.32 -2.08 -10.78
CA ASN A 130 2.63 -3.36 -10.98
C ASN A 130 1.43 -3.50 -10.04
N VAL A 131 1.58 -3.19 -8.75
CA VAL A 131 0.46 -3.19 -7.77
C VAL A 131 -0.66 -2.27 -8.24
N ARG A 132 -0.30 -1.06 -8.69
CA ARG A 132 -1.27 -0.12 -9.28
C ARG A 132 -1.95 -0.69 -10.51
N ALA A 133 -1.22 -1.32 -11.42
CA ALA A 133 -1.79 -1.89 -12.63
C ALA A 133 -2.80 -3.01 -12.30
N VAL A 134 -2.45 -3.89 -11.37
CA VAL A 134 -3.33 -4.96 -10.87
C VAL A 134 -4.57 -4.37 -10.21
N PHE A 135 -4.42 -3.39 -9.31
CA PHE A 135 -5.56 -2.70 -8.70
C PHE A 135 -6.51 -2.12 -9.75
N MET A 136 -5.98 -1.43 -10.75
CA MET A 136 -6.79 -0.81 -11.80
C MET A 136 -7.53 -1.86 -12.64
N ALA A 137 -6.90 -3.01 -12.93
CA ALA A 137 -7.55 -4.12 -13.62
C ALA A 137 -8.67 -4.77 -12.79
N LEU A 138 -8.52 -4.81 -11.47
CA LEU A 138 -9.50 -5.39 -10.55
C LEU A 138 -10.55 -4.39 -10.05
N ARG A 139 -10.44 -3.11 -10.39
CA ARG A 139 -11.27 -2.04 -9.80
C ARG A 139 -12.77 -2.26 -9.97
N SER A 140 -13.20 -2.76 -11.14
CA SER A 140 -14.62 -3.07 -11.38
C SER A 140 -15.13 -4.17 -10.44
N ILE A 141 -14.33 -5.21 -10.21
CA ILE A 141 -14.65 -6.31 -9.30
C ILE A 141 -14.64 -5.81 -7.85
N LEU A 142 -13.65 -5.00 -7.49
CA LEU A 142 -13.55 -4.38 -6.16
C LEU A 142 -14.76 -3.49 -5.87
N ARG A 143 -15.25 -2.69 -6.83
CA ARG A 143 -16.47 -1.88 -6.64
C ARG A 143 -17.70 -2.71 -6.28
N VAL A 144 -17.84 -3.88 -6.88
CA VAL A 144 -19.00 -4.77 -6.65
C VAL A 144 -18.85 -5.53 -5.34
N THR A 145 -17.65 -6.04 -5.06
CA THR A 145 -17.38 -6.93 -3.92
C THR A 145 -17.02 -6.18 -2.64
N ARG A 146 -16.61 -4.92 -2.74
CA ARG A 146 -16.16 -4.04 -1.66
C ARG A 146 -16.78 -2.64 -1.79
N PRO A 147 -18.12 -2.51 -1.77
CA PRO A 147 -18.79 -1.23 -1.94
C PRO A 147 -18.40 -0.19 -0.88
N GLU A 148 -17.94 -0.64 0.30
CA GLU A 148 -17.45 0.22 1.39
C GLU A 148 -16.23 1.08 1.01
N LEU A 149 -15.49 0.70 -0.03
CA LEU A 149 -14.31 1.43 -0.49
C LEU A 149 -14.63 2.65 -1.36
N ALA A 150 -15.88 2.81 -1.80
CA ALA A 150 -16.32 3.93 -2.66
C ALA A 150 -15.41 4.19 -3.88
N LEU A 151 -14.90 3.11 -4.50
CA LEU A 151 -13.93 3.14 -5.61
C LEU A 151 -14.51 3.62 -6.95
#